data_AF-A0A9N8DZT3-F1
#
_entry.id   AF-A0A9N8DZT3-F1
#
_cell.length_a   1.000
_cell.length_b   1.000
_cell.length_c   1.000
_cell.angle_alpha   90.00
_cell.angle_beta   90.00
_cell.angle_gamma   90.00
#
_symmetry.space_group_name_H-M   'P 1'
#
loop_
_entity.id
_entity.type
_entity.pdbx_description
1 polymer ?
#
loop_
_entity_poly.entity_id
_entity_poly.type
_entity_poly.pdbx_seq_one_letter_code
_entity_poly.pdbx_strand_id
1 'polypeptide(L)'
;MAPPTPMKADELAALCAATAVCCADVNASFIAKKRNGQHPTKSASEGKEVMECHNSVKADLMAGPCAELYAEHYACVKKAGWTESVKACRFSQAKVAECAVREGLGELKQKS
;
A
#
# COMPACT_ATOMS: atom_id res chain seq x y z
N MET A 1 -2.49 -5.88 -22.99
CA MET A 1 -2.38 -5.75 -21.52
C MET A 1 -3.39 -4.71 -21.09
N ALA A 2 -4.38 -5.06 -20.28
CA ALA A 2 -5.33 -4.09 -19.76
C ALA A 2 -4.61 -3.13 -18.80
N PRO A 3 -4.92 -1.82 -18.80
CA PRO A 3 -4.36 -0.91 -17.81
C PRO A 3 -4.78 -1.35 -16.41
N PRO A 4 -3.90 -1.20 -15.39
CA PRO A 4 -4.27 -1.51 -14.02
C PRO A 4 -5.47 -0.65 -13.62
N THR A 5 -6.52 -1.29 -13.10
CA THR A 5 -7.71 -0.60 -12.63
C THR A 5 -7.32 0.39 -11.53
N PRO A 6 -7.70 1.68 -11.63
CA PRO A 6 -7.45 2.64 -10.57
C PRO A 6 -8.06 2.13 -9.26
N MET A 7 -7.28 2.11 -8.18
CA MET A 7 -7.80 1.78 -6.86
C MET A 7 -8.85 2.81 -6.43
N LYS A 8 -9.92 2.37 -5.78
CA LYS A 8 -10.88 3.29 -5.17
C LYS A 8 -10.22 4.02 -4.01
N ALA A 9 -10.67 5.24 -3.71
CA ALA A 9 -10.14 6.03 -2.61
C ALA A 9 -10.16 5.24 -1.28
N ASP A 10 -11.26 4.58 -0.94
CA ASP A 10 -11.33 3.79 0.31
C ASP A 10 -10.35 2.61 0.35
N GLU A 11 -10.07 1.98 -0.80
CA GLU A 11 -9.06 0.92 -0.89
C GLU A 11 -7.67 1.49 -0.66
N LEU A 12 -7.36 2.64 -1.26
CA LEU A 12 -6.09 3.31 -1.07
C LEU A 12 -5.90 3.74 0.41
N ALA A 13 -6.95 4.23 1.06
CA ALA A 13 -6.88 4.63 2.48
C ALA A 13 -6.60 3.44 3.38
N ALA A 14 -7.28 2.31 3.13
CA ALA A 14 -7.10 1.10 3.91
C ALA A 14 -5.72 0.45 3.72
N LEU A 15 -5.13 0.57 2.53
CA LEU A 15 -3.82 0.02 2.21
C LEU A 15 -2.66 0.93 2.66
N CYS A 16 -2.90 2.24 2.81
CA CYS A 16 -1.86 3.26 2.96
C CYS A 16 -0.83 2.94 4.06
N ALA A 17 -1.28 2.51 5.23
CA ALA A 17 -0.36 2.22 6.33
C ALA A 17 0.50 0.98 6.07
N ALA A 18 -0.09 -0.08 5.51
CA ALA A 18 0.63 -1.30 5.17
C ALA A 18 1.63 -1.05 4.03
N THR A 19 1.24 -0.32 2.98
CA THR A 19 2.17 -0.01 1.88
C THR A 19 3.23 1.01 2.29
N ALA A 20 2.96 1.91 3.24
CA ALA A 20 3.96 2.82 3.77
C ALA A 20 5.09 2.10 4.51
N VAL A 21 4.79 0.99 5.20
CA VAL A 21 5.80 0.18 5.90
C VAL A 21 6.46 -0.84 4.97
N CYS A 22 5.67 -1.59 4.19
CA CYS A 22 6.15 -2.67 3.33
C CYS A 22 6.87 -2.18 2.06
N CYS A 23 6.43 -1.05 1.50
CA CYS A 23 6.96 -0.50 0.24
C CYS A 23 7.81 0.75 0.47
N ALA A 24 8.34 0.95 1.69
CA ALA A 24 9.08 2.16 2.08
C ALA A 24 10.24 2.47 1.12
N ASP A 25 11.04 1.46 0.75
CA ASP A 25 12.24 1.65 -0.09
C ASP A 25 11.92 2.08 -1.52
N VAL A 26 10.98 1.38 -2.18
CA VAL A 26 10.55 1.73 -3.54
C VAL A 26 9.86 3.09 -3.57
N ASN A 27 9.08 3.42 -2.54
CA ASN A 27 8.47 4.73 -2.38
C ASN A 27 9.53 5.82 -2.18
N ALA A 28 10.54 5.59 -1.34
CA ALA A 28 11.62 6.54 -1.09
C ALA A 28 12.45 6.80 -2.36
N SER A 29 12.77 5.75 -3.12
CA SER A 29 13.49 5.85 -4.40
C SER A 29 12.71 6.69 -5.43
N PHE A 30 11.42 6.41 -5.60
CA PHE A 30 10.57 7.17 -6.52
C PHE A 30 10.44 8.64 -6.10
N ILE A 31 10.23 8.91 -4.80
CA ILE A 31 10.12 10.27 -4.25
C ILE A 31 11.44 11.04 -4.42
N ALA A 32 12.59 10.41 -4.15
CA ALA A 32 13.90 11.03 -4.31
C ALA A 32 14.14 11.47 -5.76
N LYS A 33 13.82 10.63 -6.74
CA LYS A 33 13.92 10.97 -8.16
C LYS A 33 13.02 12.14 -8.57
N LYS A 34 11.77 12.15 -8.09
CA LYS A 34 10.87 13.29 -8.32
C LYS A 34 11.39 14.58 -7.68
N ARG A 35 11.90 14.52 -6.45
CA ARG A 35 12.48 15.68 -5.74
C ARG A 35 13.69 16.25 -6.47
N ASN A 36 14.48 15.40 -7.13
CA ASN A 36 15.62 15.81 -7.95
C ASN A 36 15.24 16.37 -9.34
N GLY A 37 13.94 16.67 -9.58
CA GLY A 37 13.48 17.25 -10.84
C GLY A 37 13.55 16.30 -12.04
N GLN A 38 13.67 15.00 -11.78
CA GLN A 38 13.78 14.01 -12.85
C GLN A 38 12.43 13.93 -13.59
N HIS A 39 12.47 14.07 -14.92
CA HIS A 39 11.27 14.08 -15.76
C HIS A 39 10.46 12.78 -15.53
N PRO A 40 9.10 12.82 -15.46
CA PRO A 40 8.28 11.65 -15.12
C PRO A 40 8.54 10.40 -15.96
N THR A 41 8.91 10.56 -17.23
CA THR A 41 9.27 9.43 -18.12
C THR A 41 10.56 8.71 -17.71
N LYS A 42 11.47 9.37 -17.00
CA LYS A 42 12.72 8.79 -16.47
C LYS A 42 12.54 8.09 -15.12
N SER A 43 11.38 8.26 -14.49
CA SER A 43 11.00 7.60 -13.23
C SER A 43 9.87 6.57 -13.42
N ALA A 44 9.60 6.19 -14.68
CA ALA A 44 8.52 5.28 -15.03
C ALA A 44 8.75 3.86 -14.49
N SER A 45 10.00 3.43 -14.39
CA SER A 45 10.42 2.16 -13.78
C SER A 45 10.07 2.11 -12.29
N GLU A 46 10.47 3.13 -11.52
CA GLU A 46 10.20 3.19 -10.09
C GLU A 46 8.71 3.39 -9.81
N GLY A 47 8.02 4.17 -10.65
CA GLY A 47 6.57 4.29 -10.58
C GLY A 47 5.86 2.94 -10.79
N LYS A 48 6.41 2.09 -11.65
CA LYS A 48 5.93 0.72 -11.87
C LYS A 48 6.23 -0.17 -10.66
N GLU A 49 7.45 -0.12 -10.12
CA GLU A 49 7.84 -0.88 -8.91
C GLU A 49 6.97 -0.51 -7.70
N VAL A 50 6.67 0.78 -7.51
CA VAL A 50 5.74 1.24 -6.47
C VAL A 50 4.35 0.62 -6.66
N MET A 51 3.82 0.62 -7.89
CA MET A 51 2.52 0.00 -8.15
C MET A 51 2.54 -1.52 -7.97
N GLU A 52 3.61 -2.19 -8.38
CA GLU A 52 3.77 -3.64 -8.20
C GLU A 52 3.85 -4.00 -6.72
N CYS A 53 4.60 -3.24 -5.92
CA CYS A 53 4.68 -3.45 -4.47
C CYS A 53 3.31 -3.24 -3.81
N HIS A 54 2.60 -2.15 -4.13
CA HIS A 54 1.27 -1.89 -3.57
C HIS A 54 0.26 -3.00 -3.93
N ASN A 55 0.30 -3.51 -5.17
CA ASN A 55 -0.56 -4.61 -5.59
C ASN A 55 -0.20 -5.93 -4.89
N SER A 56 1.10 -6.20 -4.65
CA SER A 56 1.54 -7.37 -3.88
C SER A 56 1.02 -7.31 -2.45
N VAL A 57 1.25 -6.20 -1.74
CA VAL A 57 0.75 -5.99 -0.37
C VAL A 57 -0.76 -6.18 -0.32
N LYS A 58 -1.50 -5.62 -1.27
CA LYS A 58 -2.96 -5.82 -1.36
C LYS A 58 -3.32 -7.30 -1.50
N ALA A 59 -2.68 -8.01 -2.41
CA ALA A 59 -2.94 -9.42 -2.65
C ALA A 59 -2.64 -10.26 -1.39
N ASP A 60 -1.50 -10.02 -0.76
CA ASP A 60 -1.07 -10.75 0.43
C ASP A 60 -1.95 -10.44 1.64
N LEU A 61 -2.37 -9.19 1.81
CA LEU A 61 -3.33 -8.81 2.85
C LEU A 61 -4.68 -9.49 2.66
N MET A 62 -5.17 -9.62 1.42
CA MET A 62 -6.49 -10.20 1.14
C MET A 62 -6.49 -11.74 1.18
N ALA A 63 -5.38 -12.39 0.86
CA ALA A 63 -5.26 -13.84 0.79
C ALA A 63 -4.57 -14.47 2.01
N GLY A 64 -3.89 -13.65 2.82
CA GLY A 64 -2.98 -14.11 3.85
C GLY A 64 -3.54 -14.02 5.28
N PRO A 65 -2.65 -14.20 6.27
CA PRO A 65 -3.00 -14.24 7.69
C PRO A 65 -3.54 -12.91 8.24
N CYS A 66 -3.39 -11.82 7.50
CA CYS A 66 -3.89 -10.49 7.86
C CYS A 66 -5.27 -10.17 7.29
N ALA A 67 -5.92 -11.10 6.57
CA ALA A 67 -7.16 -10.83 5.83
C ALA A 67 -8.32 -10.36 6.72
N GLU A 68 -8.50 -10.97 7.89
CA GLU A 68 -9.57 -10.57 8.82
C GLU A 68 -9.34 -9.16 9.39
N LEU A 69 -8.10 -8.85 9.76
CA LEU A 69 -7.71 -7.52 10.25
C LEU A 69 -7.89 -6.46 9.16
N TYR A 70 -7.51 -6.78 7.92
CA TYR A 70 -7.69 -5.90 6.78
C TYR A 70 -9.17 -5.68 6.48
N ALA A 71 -10.01 -6.72 6.54
CA ALA A 71 -11.45 -6.60 6.34
C ALA A 71 -12.12 -5.71 7.40
N GLU A 72 -11.76 -5.87 8.68
CA GLU A 72 -12.22 -5.00 9.78
C GLU A 72 -11.82 -3.54 9.53
N HIS A 73 -10.55 -3.31 9.17
CA HIS A 73 -10.06 -1.98 8.89
C HIS A 73 -10.76 -1.35 7.67
N TYR A 74 -10.90 -2.09 6.57
CA TYR A 74 -11.58 -1.63 5.37
C TYR A 74 -13.05 -1.27 5.62
N ALA A 75 -13.76 -2.05 6.44
CA ALA A 75 -15.11 -1.73 6.87
C ALA A 75 -15.16 -0.43 7.70
N CYS A 76 -14.18 -0.21 8.59
CA CYS A 76 -14.06 1.04 9.33
C CYS A 76 -13.82 2.23 8.39
N VAL A 77 -12.89 2.12 7.44
CA VAL A 77 -12.57 3.17 6.45
C VAL A 77 -13.82 3.53 5.65
N LYS A 78 -14.56 2.55 5.15
CA LYS A 78 -15.82 2.77 4.43
C LYS A 78 -16.87 3.51 5.24
N LYS A 79 -16.95 3.24 6.55
CA LYS A 79 -17.93 3.88 7.44
C LYS A 79 -17.51 5.30 7.80
N ALA A 80 -16.23 5.53 8.08
CA ALA A 80 -15.70 6.83 8.45
C ALA A 80 -15.57 7.78 7.24
N GLY A 81 -15.39 7.23 6.04
CA GLY A 81 -15.04 7.97 4.84
C GLY A 81 -13.57 8.39 4.84
N TRP A 82 -13.05 8.72 3.66
CA TRP A 82 -11.64 9.05 3.44
C TRP A 82 -11.08 10.07 4.44
N THR A 83 -11.79 11.18 4.67
CA THR A 83 -11.30 12.32 5.47
C THR A 83 -11.14 12.01 6.95
N GLU A 84 -12.00 11.18 7.53
CA GLU A 84 -11.98 10.86 8.97
C GLU A 84 -11.36 9.48 9.27
N SER A 85 -11.14 8.66 8.24
CA SER A 85 -10.65 7.28 8.38
C SER A 85 -9.36 7.16 9.18
N VAL A 86 -8.39 8.07 8.98
CA VAL A 86 -7.10 8.03 9.69
C VAL A 86 -7.29 8.20 11.21
N LYS A 87 -8.23 9.04 11.64
CA LYS A 87 -8.50 9.28 13.07
C LYS A 87 -9.40 8.20 13.66
N ALA A 88 -10.49 7.88 12.95
CA ALA A 88 -11.51 6.95 13.40
C ALA A 88 -11.02 5.48 13.40
N CYS A 89 -10.16 5.12 12.44
CA CYS A 89 -9.71 3.75 12.22
C CYS A 89 -8.24 3.53 12.58
N ARG A 90 -7.61 4.44 13.33
CA ARG A 90 -6.17 4.39 13.69
C ARG A 90 -5.74 3.07 14.33
N PHE A 91 -6.60 2.47 15.15
CA PHE A 91 -6.27 1.24 15.88
C PHE A 91 -6.32 0.01 14.96
N SER A 92 -7.35 -0.10 14.11
CA SER A 92 -7.39 -1.17 13.11
C SER A 92 -6.32 -0.99 12.03
N GLN A 93 -5.99 0.26 11.70
CA GLN A 93 -4.88 0.60 10.81
C GLN A 93 -3.53 0.09 11.37
N ALA A 94 -3.26 0.35 12.66
CA ALA A 94 -2.05 -0.11 13.32
C ALA A 94 -1.95 -1.65 13.31
N LYS A 95 -3.03 -2.35 13.68
CA LYS A 95 -3.06 -3.82 13.65
C LYS A 95 -2.76 -4.40 12.26
N VAL A 96 -3.30 -3.79 11.21
CA VAL A 96 -3.04 -4.21 9.82
C VAL A 96 -1.57 -4.00 9.46
N ALA A 97 -1.00 -2.84 9.80
CA ALA A 97 0.41 -2.55 9.53
C ALA A 97 1.35 -3.46 10.33
N GLU A 98 1.06 -3.70 11.61
CA GLU A 98 1.82 -4.62 12.47
C GLU A 98 1.77 -6.06 11.93
N CYS A 99 0.60 -6.51 11.47
CA CYS A 99 0.47 -7.81 10.82
C CYS A 99 1.29 -7.84 9.52
N ALA A 100 1.16 -6.82 8.67
CA ALA A 100 1.89 -6.75 7.41
C ALA A 100 3.41 -6.81 7.60
N VAL A 101 3.95 -6.14 8.62
CA VAL A 101 5.38 -6.19 8.98
C VAL A 101 5.77 -7.57 9.51
N ARG A 102 4.98 -8.15 10.42
CA ARG A 102 5.27 -9.46 11.01
C ARG A 102 5.34 -10.57 9.95
N GLU A 103 4.48 -10.48 8.95
CA GLU A 103 4.36 -11.48 7.89
C GLU A 103 5.25 -11.18 6.67
N GLY A 104 6.02 -10.09 6.70
CA GLY A 104 6.93 -9.72 5.60
C GLY A 104 6.21 -9.42 4.29
N LEU A 105 5.03 -8.80 4.34
CA LEU A 105 4.23 -8.54 3.13
C LEU A 105 4.92 -7.51 2.24
N GLY A 106 4.71 -7.61 0.92
CA GLY A 106 5.22 -6.60 -0.02
C GLY A 106 6.73 -6.62 -0.23
N GLU A 107 7.46 -7.58 0.36
CA GLU A 107 8.77 -7.93 -0.15
C GLU A 107 8.57 -8.37 -1.61
N LEU A 108 8.87 -7.47 -2.55
CA LEU A 108 9.10 -7.84 -3.95
C LEU A 108 10.19 -8.90 -3.88
N LYS A 109 9.80 -10.18 -3.86
CA LYS A 109 10.74 -11.31 -3.82
C LYS A 109 11.76 -11.01 -4.89
N GLN A 110 12.96 -10.61 -4.47
CA GLN A 110 14.03 -10.31 -5.39
C GLN A 110 14.17 -11.56 -6.23
N LYS A 111 13.84 -11.46 -7.52
CA LYS A 111 14.12 -12.53 -8.46
C LYS A 111 15.63 -12.73 -8.43
N SER A 112 16.07 -13.77 -7.72
CA SER A 112 17.36 -14.42 -7.98
C SER A 112 17.35 -15.03 -9.38
#